data_AF-A0A132NFZ2-F1
#
_entry.id   AF-A0A132NFZ2-F1
#
_cell.length_a   1.000
_cell.length_b   1.000
_cell.length_c   1.000
_cell.angle_alpha   90.00
_cell.angle_beta   90.00
_cell.angle_gamma   90.00
#
_symmetry.space_group_name_H-M   'P 1'
#
loop_
_entity.id
_entity.type
_entity.pdbx_description
1 polymer ?
#
loop_
_entity_poly.entity_id
_entity_poly.type
_entity_poly.pdbx_seq_one_letter_code
_entity_poly.pdbx_strand_id
1 'polypeptide(L)'
;MLRSQHPAGAEQEIFAFLLAHHALRDLTHQAARHADQDPDRISFTRTLRVVRRHVTGQAAFSPSRLARALTAALRQIRERLLPPRRLRANPRVVNRKMSNWALKRTEHRDPPRPATPSITLVGPTKATPARRKTT
;
A
#
# COMPACT_ATOMS: atom_id res chain seq x y z
N MET A 1 12.72 14.94 -5.73
CA MET A 1 13.69 16.05 -5.79
C MET A 1 13.00 17.26 -5.22
N LEU A 2 13.59 17.89 -4.20
CA LEU A 2 13.04 19.10 -3.59
C LEU A 2 13.47 20.31 -4.41
N ARG A 3 12.59 21.29 -4.61
CA ARG A 3 12.82 22.48 -5.44
C ARG A 3 13.29 23.68 -4.62
N SER A 4 12.80 23.79 -3.38
CA SER A 4 13.17 24.86 -2.46
C SER A 4 14.65 24.75 -2.05
N GLN A 5 15.34 25.89 -2.11
CA GLN A 5 16.69 26.05 -1.55
C GLN A 5 16.68 26.52 -0.08
N HIS A 6 15.49 26.72 0.50
CA HIS A 6 15.31 27.12 1.90
C HIS A 6 14.78 25.95 2.74
N PRO A 7 15.27 25.74 3.98
CA PRO A 7 14.87 24.61 4.82
C PRO A 7 13.36 24.49 5.05
N ALA A 8 12.68 25.60 5.37
CA ALA A 8 11.23 25.61 5.58
C ALA A 8 10.45 25.20 4.32
N GLY A 9 10.87 25.67 3.14
CA GLY A 9 10.23 25.26 1.88
C GLY A 9 10.52 23.80 1.52
N ALA A 10 11.70 23.28 1.88
CA ALA A 10 12.03 21.86 1.69
C ALA A 10 11.15 20.96 2.58
N GLU A 11 10.93 21.36 3.84
CA GLU A 11 10.01 20.70 4.76
C GLU A 11 8.57 20.71 4.22
N GLN A 12 8.07 21.87 3.76
CA GLN A 12 6.76 21.99 3.14
C GLN A 12 6.59 21.04 1.94
N GLU A 13 7.60 20.94 1.07
CA GLU A 13 7.56 20.03 -0.07
C GLU A 13 7.51 18.56 0.35
N ILE A 14 8.27 18.17 1.37
CA ILE A 14 8.22 16.80 1.92
C ILE A 14 6.81 16.49 2.41
N PHE A 15 6.21 17.39 3.20
CA PHE A 15 4.83 17.21 3.66
C PHE A 15 3.84 17.18 2.50
N ALA A 16 4.02 17.99 1.47
CA ALA A 16 3.18 17.96 0.27
C ALA A 16 3.26 16.60 -0.44
N PHE A 17 4.46 16.01 -0.58
CA PHE A 17 4.62 14.67 -1.15
C PHE A 17 3.97 13.58 -0.30
N LEU A 18 4.12 13.65 1.03
CA LEU A 18 3.49 12.71 1.96
C LEU A 18 1.97 12.79 1.90
N LEU A 19 1.41 14.01 1.89
CA LEU A 19 -0.02 14.22 1.81
C LEU A 19 -0.59 13.71 0.47
N ALA A 20 0.08 14.02 -0.65
CA ALA A 20 -0.32 13.51 -1.96
C ALA A 20 -0.26 11.97 -2.02
N HIS A 21 0.81 11.37 -1.48
CA HIS A 21 0.91 9.92 -1.39
C HIS A 21 -0.23 9.31 -0.57
N HIS A 22 -0.48 9.86 0.61
CA HIS A 22 -1.55 9.40 1.49
C HIS A 22 -2.93 9.52 0.84
N ALA A 23 -3.25 10.67 0.23
CA ALA A 23 -4.51 10.88 -0.48
C ALA A 23 -4.71 9.89 -1.64
N LEU A 24 -3.67 9.59 -2.41
CA LEU A 24 -3.73 8.58 -3.48
C LEU A 24 -3.94 7.16 -2.93
N ARG A 25 -3.34 6.85 -1.76
CA ARG A 25 -3.51 5.56 -1.08
C ARG A 25 -4.92 5.40 -0.51
N ASP A 26 -5.44 6.42 0.13
CA ASP A 26 -6.82 6.45 0.65
C ASP A 26 -7.82 6.29 -0.50
N LEU A 27 -7.66 7.04 -1.59
CA LEU A 27 -8.53 6.93 -2.76
C LEU A 27 -8.46 5.54 -3.42
N THR A 28 -7.27 4.92 -3.44
CA THR A 28 -7.10 3.53 -3.87
C THR A 28 -7.85 2.56 -2.95
N HIS A 29 -7.76 2.74 -1.64
CA HIS A 29 -8.46 1.93 -0.66
C HIS A 29 -9.98 2.06 -0.77
N GLN A 30 -10.50 3.28 -0.94
CA GLN A 30 -11.91 3.54 -1.18
C GLN A 30 -12.40 2.85 -2.47
N ALA A 31 -11.65 2.97 -3.57
CA ALA A 31 -11.99 2.32 -4.83
C ALA A 31 -12.04 0.79 -4.70
N ALA A 32 -11.11 0.20 -3.95
CA ALA A 32 -11.09 -1.22 -3.62
C ALA A 32 -12.32 -1.64 -2.79
N ARG A 33 -12.62 -0.91 -1.72
CA ARG A 33 -13.79 -1.15 -0.86
C ARG A 33 -15.11 -1.09 -1.63
N HIS A 34 -15.27 -0.12 -2.53
CA HIS A 34 -16.49 0.03 -3.34
C HIS A 34 -16.76 -1.14 -4.31
N ALA A 35 -15.74 -1.94 -4.63
CA ALA A 35 -15.85 -3.03 -5.60
C ALA A 35 -15.48 -4.41 -5.02
N ASP A 36 -15.33 -4.49 -3.70
CA ASP A 36 -14.86 -5.68 -2.98
C ASP A 36 -13.61 -6.32 -3.62
N GLN A 37 -12.64 -5.47 -3.95
CA GLN A 37 -11.37 -5.90 -4.56
C GLN A 37 -10.23 -5.79 -3.54
N ASP A 38 -9.23 -6.66 -3.67
CA ASP A 38 -7.97 -6.49 -2.97
C ASP A 38 -7.28 -5.18 -3.43
N PRO A 39 -6.98 -4.23 -2.52
CA PRO A 39 -6.34 -2.96 -2.86
C PRO A 39 -4.97 -3.14 -3.51
N ASP A 40 -4.26 -4.26 -3.27
CA ASP A 40 -2.98 -4.56 -3.93
C ASP A 40 -3.13 -4.83 -5.43
N ARG A 41 -4.35 -5.10 -5.91
CA ARG A 41 -4.65 -5.25 -7.33
C ARG A 41 -4.79 -3.91 -8.04
N ILE A 42 -4.83 -2.79 -7.34
CA ILE A 42 -4.96 -1.47 -7.94
C ILE A 42 -3.57 -0.85 -8.14
N SER A 43 -3.24 -0.48 -9.37
CA SER A 43 -1.95 0.14 -9.69
C SER A 43 -1.87 1.58 -9.19
N PHE A 44 -0.90 1.87 -8.32
CA PHE A 44 -0.61 3.22 -7.84
C PHE A 44 -0.36 4.21 -8.99
N THR A 45 0.48 3.84 -9.97
CA THR A 45 0.79 4.68 -11.12
C THR A 45 -0.46 5.00 -11.95
N ARG A 46 -1.37 4.04 -12.08
CA ARG A 46 -2.65 4.27 -12.75
C ARG A 46 -3.52 5.24 -11.96
N THR A 47 -3.64 5.05 -10.64
CA THR A 47 -4.36 5.97 -9.75
C THR A 47 -3.82 7.39 -9.88
N LEU A 48 -2.50 7.58 -9.82
CA LEU A 48 -1.85 8.87 -10.02
C LEU A 48 -2.21 9.50 -11.38
N ARG A 49 -2.18 8.73 -12.47
CA ARG A 49 -2.54 9.23 -13.81
C ARG A 49 -4.01 9.61 -13.92
N VAL A 50 -4.92 8.85 -13.31
CA VAL A 50 -6.36 9.15 -13.27
C VAL A 50 -6.59 10.44 -12.51
N VAL A 51 -6.07 10.55 -11.28
CA VAL A 51 -6.23 11.74 -10.43
C VAL A 51 -5.65 12.97 -11.11
N ARG A 52 -4.43 12.89 -11.66
CA ARG A 52 -3.80 14.01 -12.37
C ARG A 52 -4.67 14.52 -13.53
N ARG A 53 -5.29 13.62 -14.30
CA ARG A 53 -6.19 14.00 -15.42
C ARG A 53 -7.41 14.79 -14.93
N HIS A 54 -8.00 14.37 -13.81
CA HIS A 54 -9.14 15.08 -13.21
C HIS A 54 -8.74 16.43 -12.61
N VAL A 55 -7.58 16.51 -11.96
CA VAL A 55 -7.08 17.77 -11.38
C VAL A 55 -6.71 18.79 -12.47
N THR A 56 -6.03 18.37 -13.54
CA THR A 56 -5.64 19.29 -14.63
C THR A 56 -6.79 19.65 -15.56
N GLY A 57 -7.79 18.79 -15.69
CA GLY A 57 -8.95 19.00 -16.56
C GLY A 57 -10.07 19.84 -15.92
N GLN A 58 -10.00 20.11 -14.63
CA GLN A 58 -11.01 20.87 -13.89
C GLN A 58 -10.45 22.19 -13.39
N ALA A 59 -10.38 23.19 -14.27
CA ALA A 59 -9.96 24.56 -13.95
C ALA A 59 -10.97 25.34 -13.07
N ALA A 60 -11.85 24.68 -12.31
CA ALA A 60 -12.85 25.38 -11.50
C ALA A 60 -13.31 24.60 -10.26
N PHE A 61 -12.95 25.15 -9.09
CA PHE A 61 -13.21 24.66 -7.74
C PHE A 61 -14.68 24.82 -7.30
N SER A 62 -15.62 24.18 -8.00
CA SER A 62 -16.97 23.99 -7.43
C SER A 62 -17.02 22.67 -6.67
N PRO A 63 -17.58 22.61 -5.44
CA PRO A 63 -17.71 21.36 -4.69
C PRO A 63 -18.42 20.25 -5.48
N SER A 64 -19.43 20.59 -6.28
CA SER A 64 -20.17 19.63 -7.11
C SER A 64 -19.33 19.07 -8.28
N ARG A 65 -18.40 19.86 -8.83
CA ARG A 65 -17.44 19.39 -9.84
C ARG A 65 -16.44 18.42 -9.22
N LEU A 66 -15.91 18.75 -8.04
CA LEU A 66 -15.00 17.89 -7.30
C LEU A 66 -15.66 16.55 -6.94
N ALA A 67 -16.88 16.56 -6.41
CA ALA A 67 -17.60 15.33 -6.08
C ALA A 67 -17.75 14.41 -7.31
N ARG A 68 -18.18 14.97 -8.46
CA ARG A 68 -18.26 14.21 -9.72
C ARG A 68 -16.91 13.69 -10.18
N ALA A 69 -15.85 14.49 -10.04
CA ALA A 69 -14.48 14.08 -10.38
C ALA A 69 -14.03 12.89 -9.54
N LEU A 70 -14.29 12.92 -8.23
CA LEU A 70 -13.97 11.84 -7.30
C LEU A 70 -14.74 10.57 -7.66
N THR A 71 -16.05 10.66 -7.87
CA THR A 71 -16.86 9.51 -8.30
C THR A 71 -16.33 8.91 -9.62
N ALA A 72 -16.00 9.75 -10.59
CA ALA A 72 -15.43 9.32 -11.86
C ALA A 72 -14.03 8.70 -11.70
N ALA A 73 -13.18 9.27 -10.83
CA ALA A 73 -11.85 8.76 -10.54
C ALA A 73 -11.91 7.38 -9.87
N LEU A 74 -12.73 7.22 -8.82
CA LEU A 74 -12.95 5.94 -8.13
C LEU A 74 -13.40 4.86 -9.11
N ARG A 75 -14.36 5.19 -10.00
CA ARG A 75 -14.82 4.28 -11.05
C ARG A 75 -13.69 3.90 -12.02
N GLN A 76 -12.94 4.88 -12.53
CA GLN A 76 -11.86 4.62 -13.48
C GLN A 76 -10.77 3.75 -12.86
N ILE A 77 -10.37 4.01 -11.61
CA ILE A 77 -9.29 3.30 -10.91
C ILE A 77 -9.51 1.79 -10.84
N ARG A 78 -10.76 1.32 -10.79
CA ARG A 78 -11.08 -0.11 -10.76
C ARG A 78 -11.23 -0.81 -12.12
N GLU A 79 -11.25 -0.07 -13.25
CA GLU A 79 -11.49 -0.70 -14.57
C GLU A 79 -10.36 -1.60 -15.07
N ARG A 80 -9.11 -1.39 -14.63
CA ARG A 80 -7.94 -2.17 -15.05
C ARG A 80 -7.14 -2.58 -13.83
N LEU A 81 -7.58 -3.68 -13.23
CA LEU A 81 -6.87 -4.31 -12.13
C LEU A 81 -5.59 -4.98 -12.64
N LEU A 82 -4.57 -4.98 -11.78
CA LEU A 82 -3.37 -5.78 -11.98
C LEU A 82 -3.73 -7.28 -11.99
N PRO A 83 -2.92 -8.10 -12.69
CA PRO A 83 -3.02 -9.54 -12.58
C PRO A 83 -2.98 -9.98 -11.10
N PRO A 84 -3.62 -11.12 -10.76
CA PRO A 84 -3.51 -11.68 -9.42
C PRO A 84 -2.05 -11.75 -8.95
N ARG A 85 -1.81 -11.33 -7.71
CA ARG A 85 -0.46 -11.29 -7.15
C ARG A 85 0.10 -12.70 -7.13
N ARG A 86 1.26 -12.90 -7.77
CA ARG A 86 1.99 -14.17 -7.74
C ARG A 86 2.35 -14.51 -6.29
N LEU A 87 2.33 -15.81 -5.97
CA LEU A 87 2.82 -16.29 -4.69
C LEU A 87 4.29 -15.93 -4.56
N ARG A 88 4.63 -15.08 -3.58
CA ARG A 88 6.03 -14.80 -3.21
C ARG A 88 6.49 -15.85 -2.20
N ALA A 89 6.41 -17.11 -2.60
CA ALA A 89 6.98 -18.22 -1.85
C ALA A 89 8.25 -18.64 -2.55
N ASN A 90 9.37 -18.62 -1.83
CA ASN A 90 10.59 -19.27 -2.26
C ASN A 90 10.97 -20.28 -1.18
N PRO A 91 11.34 -21.51 -1.55
CA PRO A 91 11.81 -22.48 -0.57
C PRO A 91 13.09 -21.95 0.08
N ARG A 92 13.27 -22.24 1.36
CA ARG A 92 14.40 -21.76 2.15
C ARG A 92 15.63 -22.66 1.91
N VAL A 93 16.15 -22.58 0.68
CA VAL A 93 17.23 -23.42 0.15
C VAL A 93 18.24 -22.57 -0.62
N VAL A 94 19.49 -23.01 -0.70
CA VAL A 94 20.57 -22.27 -1.37
C VAL A 94 21.27 -23.14 -2.42
N ASN A 95 21.93 -22.50 -3.39
CA ASN A 95 22.70 -23.23 -4.41
C ASN A 95 24.06 -23.73 -3.91
N ARG A 96 24.48 -23.35 -2.68
CA ARG A 96 25.79 -23.66 -2.12
C ARG A 96 25.76 -24.96 -1.31
N LYS A 97 26.65 -25.90 -1.64
CA LYS A 97 26.90 -27.11 -0.82
C LYS A 97 27.62 -26.74 0.49
N MET A 98 27.40 -27.53 1.55
CA MET A 98 28.00 -27.37 2.90
C MET A 98 27.57 -26.10 3.67
N SER A 99 26.40 -25.54 3.37
CA SER A 99 25.81 -24.46 4.19
C SER A 99 24.83 -25.03 5.23
N ASN A 100 24.45 -24.23 6.22
CA ASN A 100 23.37 -24.57 7.17
C ASN A 100 21.97 -24.66 6.50
N TRP A 101 21.88 -24.38 5.20
CA TRP A 101 20.66 -24.46 4.40
C TRP A 101 20.71 -25.67 3.46
N ALA A 102 19.55 -26.28 3.22
CA ALA A 102 19.44 -27.36 2.24
C ALA A 102 19.81 -26.88 0.83
N LEU A 103 20.41 -27.79 0.05
CA LEU A 103 20.82 -27.52 -1.33
C LEU A 103 19.58 -27.41 -2.24
N LYS A 104 19.56 -26.41 -3.14
CA LYS A 104 18.48 -26.21 -4.11
C LYS A 104 18.42 -27.37 -5.12
N ARG A 105 17.22 -27.87 -5.41
CA ARG A 105 16.90 -29.02 -6.28
C ARG A 105 15.81 -28.63 -7.28
N THR A 106 15.52 -29.49 -8.25
CA THR A 106 14.47 -29.26 -9.27
C THR A 106 13.08 -29.15 -8.67
N GLU A 107 12.76 -29.95 -7.66
CA GLU A 107 11.49 -29.90 -6.89
C GLU A 107 11.25 -28.54 -6.21
N HIS A 108 12.30 -27.74 -6.00
CA HIS A 108 12.21 -26.40 -5.41
C HIS A 108 11.85 -25.30 -6.43
N ARG A 109 11.58 -25.62 -7.70
CA ARG A 109 11.17 -24.64 -8.72
C ARG A 109 9.74 -24.15 -8.55
N ASP A 110 8.84 -25.04 -8.12
CA ASP A 110 7.41 -24.76 -7.93
C ASP A 110 7.01 -25.06 -6.49
N PRO A 111 7.43 -24.22 -5.52
CA PRO A 111 7.12 -24.47 -4.12
C PRO A 111 5.60 -24.46 -3.88
N PRO A 112 5.08 -25.36 -3.03
CA PRO A 112 3.68 -25.35 -2.68
C PRO A 112 3.31 -24.01 -2.01
N ARG A 113 2.02 -23.65 -2.09
CA ARG A 113 1.51 -22.44 -1.44
C ARG A 113 1.74 -22.56 0.08
N PRO A 114 2.36 -21.57 0.73
CA PRO A 114 2.47 -21.58 2.18
C PRO A 114 1.07 -21.62 2.79
N ALA A 115 0.91 -22.35 3.89
CA ALA A 115 -0.34 -22.36 4.63
C ALA A 115 -0.75 -20.92 4.99
N THR A 116 -2.06 -20.65 4.95
CA THR A 116 -2.59 -19.35 5.38
C THR A 116 -2.13 -19.10 6.81
N PRO A 117 -1.40 -18.01 7.09
CA PRO A 117 -0.93 -17.75 8.45
C PRO A 117 -2.14 -17.50 9.37
N SER A 118 -2.25 -18.28 10.44
CA SER A 118 -3.17 -17.98 11.54
C SER A 118 -2.51 -16.95 12.46
N ILE A 119 -3.06 -15.74 12.47
CA ILE A 119 -2.62 -14.70 13.40
C ILE A 119 -3.41 -14.87 14.69
N THR A 120 -2.78 -15.46 15.71
CA THR A 120 -3.33 -15.48 17.06
C THR A 120 -2.91 -14.20 17.78
N LEU A 121 -3.88 -13.33 18.07
CA LEU A 121 -3.64 -12.18 18.93
C LEU A 121 -3.49 -12.69 20.36
N VAL A 122 -2.26 -12.69 20.87
CA VAL A 122 -1.98 -13.02 22.27
C VAL A 122 -2.07 -11.74 23.09
N GLY A 123 -2.64 -11.83 24.29
CA GLY A 123 -2.68 -10.73 25.24
C GLY A 123 -1.28 -10.21 25.58
N PRO A 124 -1.18 -8.97 26.11
CA PRO A 124 0.11 -8.35 26.42
C PRO A 124 0.91 -9.24 27.38
N THR A 125 2.17 -9.52 27.01
CA THR A 125 3.07 -10.41 27.78
C THR A 125 3.49 -9.83 29.12
N LYS A 126 3.34 -8.52 29.32
CA LYS A 126 3.64 -7.84 30.59
C LYS A 126 2.39 -7.12 31.07
N ALA A 127 2.02 -7.34 32.33
CA ALA A 127 1.00 -6.55 32.99
C ALA A 127 1.45 -5.08 33.03
N THR A 128 0.53 -4.16 32.74
CA THR A 128 0.74 -2.73 32.97
C THR A 128 1.11 -2.53 34.45
N PRO A 129 2.24 -1.87 34.78
CA PRO A 129 2.61 -1.65 36.17
C PRO A 129 1.53 -0.77 36.84
N ALA A 130 0.88 -1.33 37.86
CA ALA A 130 -0.10 -0.61 38.65
C ALA A 130 0.63 0.44 39.51
N ARG A 131 0.39 1.72 39.23
CA ARG A 131 0.89 2.82 40.05
C ARG A 131 0.21 2.75 41.42
N ARG A 132 0.91 2.24 42.45
CA ARG A 132 0.46 2.32 43.84
C ARG A 132 0.34 3.79 44.22
N LYS A 133 -0.87 4.24 44.57
CA LYS A 133 -1.07 5.52 45.25
C LYS A 133 -0.60 5.33 46.69
N THR A 134 0.47 6.02 47.08
CA THR A 134 0.89 6.14 48.47
C THR A 134 -0.10 7.11 49.14
N THR A 135 -0.81 6.63 50.16
CA THR A 135 -1.63 7.44 51.05
C THR A 135 -0.75 8.06 52.13
#